data_AF-A0A8C0XPR9-F1
#
_entry.id   AF-A0A8C0XPR9-F1
#
_cell.length_a   1.000
_cell.length_b   1.000
_cell.length_c   1.000
_cell.angle_alpha   90.00
_cell.angle_beta   90.00
_cell.angle_gamma   90.00
#
_symmetry.space_group_name_H-M   'P 1'
#
loop_
_entity.id
_entity.type
_entity.pdbx_description
1 polymer ?
#
loop_
_entity_poly.entity_id
_entity_poly.type
_entity_poly.pdbx_seq_one_letter_code
_entity_poly.pdbx_strand_id
1 'polypeptide(L)'
;MEYIQQFKDFTSDDLMQLITACPQIELIQSLTQERNGKPPYLSFGLTVLHLFSTDMKKVGIELFQELNKGGKDAVEHLVMNDSFCSLEKWQEVANICLQNGFEKISNNILSILRSQSGVAEFEDDTINLMEHVFW
;
A
#
# COMPACT_ATOMS: atom_id res chain seq x y z
N MET A 1 -6.73 -17.56 13.05
CA MET A 1 -7.74 -16.62 12.50
C MET A 1 -9.19 -17.00 12.86
N GLU A 2 -9.52 -18.28 13.07
CA GLU A 2 -10.88 -18.69 13.50
C GLU A 2 -11.33 -18.04 14.82
N TYR A 3 -10.42 -17.77 15.75
CA TYR A 3 -10.73 -17.08 17.02
C TYR A 3 -11.14 -15.61 16.83
N ILE A 4 -10.54 -14.85 15.90
CA ILE A 4 -10.93 -13.44 15.65
C ILE A 4 -12.36 -13.37 15.11
N GLN A 5 -12.81 -14.38 14.37
CA GLN A 5 -14.18 -14.47 13.85
C GLN A 5 -15.22 -14.79 14.93
N GLN A 6 -14.82 -15.31 16.08
CA GLN A 6 -15.72 -15.69 17.18
C GLN A 6 -15.97 -14.55 18.18
N PHE A 7 -15.12 -13.52 18.19
CA PHE A 7 -15.29 -12.35 19.03
C PHE A 7 -15.96 -11.22 18.24
N LYS A 8 -17.06 -10.69 18.77
CA LYS A 8 -17.69 -9.47 18.26
C LYS A 8 -16.73 -8.28 18.41
N ASP A 9 -16.54 -7.61 17.28
CA ASP A 9 -16.11 -6.20 17.09
C ASP A 9 -14.67 -5.83 17.45
N PHE A 10 -13.67 -6.51 16.87
CA PHE A 10 -12.33 -5.92 16.75
C PHE A 10 -12.35 -4.78 15.72
N THR A 11 -12.06 -3.56 16.16
CA THR A 11 -11.92 -2.42 15.27
C THR A 11 -10.57 -2.44 14.56
N SER A 12 -10.42 -1.65 13.49
CA SER A 12 -9.11 -1.43 12.85
C SER A 12 -8.06 -0.97 13.87
N ASP A 13 -8.44 -0.14 14.84
CA ASP A 13 -7.52 0.38 15.85
C ASP A 13 -7.06 -0.72 16.82
N ASP A 14 -7.96 -1.62 17.22
CA ASP A 14 -7.60 -2.76 18.08
C ASP A 14 -6.61 -3.70 17.36
N LEU A 15 -6.81 -3.91 16.06
CA LEU A 15 -5.90 -4.71 15.24
C LEU A 15 -4.55 -4.01 15.02
N MET A 16 -4.53 -2.68 14.88
CA MET A 16 -3.29 -1.90 14.84
C MET A 16 -2.53 -1.98 16.16
N GLN A 17 -3.22 -1.93 17.30
CA GLN A 17 -2.60 -2.16 18.61
C GLN A 17 -2.05 -3.58 18.74
N LEU A 18 -2.78 -4.57 18.23
CA LEU A 18 -2.35 -5.96 18.25
C LEU A 18 -1.04 -6.18 17.48
N ILE A 19 -0.92 -5.62 16.27
CA ILE A 19 0.32 -5.74 15.49
C ILE A 19 1.49 -4.97 16.13
N THR A 20 1.21 -3.88 16.84
CA THR A 20 2.24 -3.17 17.62
C THR A 20 2.68 -4.00 18.83
N ALA A 21 1.77 -4.67 19.52
CA ALA A 21 2.10 -5.54 20.64
C ALA A 21 2.77 -6.87 20.19
N CYS A 22 2.43 -7.35 19.00
CA CYS A 22 2.92 -8.61 18.43
C CYS A 22 3.26 -8.42 16.93
N PRO A 23 4.43 -7.84 16.59
CA PRO A 23 4.78 -7.47 15.23
C PRO A 23 5.32 -8.67 14.42
N GLN A 24 4.57 -9.76 14.39
CA GLN A 24 4.90 -10.93 13.59
C GLN A 24 4.45 -10.75 12.14
N ILE A 25 5.35 -11.04 11.19
CA ILE A 25 5.09 -10.86 9.76
C ILE A 25 3.90 -11.69 9.30
N GLU A 26 3.78 -12.94 9.75
CA GLU A 26 2.69 -13.84 9.39
C GLU A 26 1.35 -13.35 9.92
N LEU A 27 1.34 -12.73 11.12
CA LEU A 27 0.15 -12.12 11.69
C LEU A 27 -0.26 -10.92 10.85
N ILE A 28 0.66 -10.00 10.57
CA ILE A 28 0.37 -8.79 9.78
C ILE A 28 -0.14 -9.19 8.39
N GLN A 29 0.53 -10.10 7.68
CA GLN A 29 0.07 -10.61 6.40
C GLN A 29 -1.31 -11.26 6.47
N SER A 30 -1.65 -11.95 7.58
CA SER A 30 -2.98 -12.52 7.75
C SER A 30 -4.08 -11.47 7.93
N LEU A 31 -3.72 -10.26 8.39
CA LEU A 31 -4.65 -9.14 8.56
C LEU A 31 -4.73 -8.27 7.31
N THR A 32 -3.64 -8.16 6.54
CA THR A 32 -3.54 -7.23 5.39
C THR A 32 -3.69 -7.87 4.02
N GLN A 33 -3.70 -9.20 3.91
CA GLN A 33 -3.88 -9.90 2.64
C GLN A 33 -5.25 -10.56 2.55
N GLU A 34 -5.81 -10.59 1.35
CA GLU A 34 -7.01 -11.37 1.04
C GLU A 34 -6.73 -12.86 1.26
N ARG A 35 -7.66 -13.57 1.90
CA ARG A 35 -7.57 -15.02 2.10
C ARG A 35 -8.91 -15.69 1.86
N ASN A 36 -8.92 -16.72 1.01
CA ASN A 36 -10.12 -17.51 0.68
C ASN A 36 -11.31 -16.65 0.20
N GLY A 37 -11.04 -15.63 -0.63
CA GLY A 37 -12.07 -14.72 -1.15
C GLY A 37 -12.60 -13.71 -0.12
N LYS A 38 -12.02 -13.64 1.08
CA LYS A 38 -12.40 -12.67 2.11
C LYS A 38 -11.47 -11.47 2.07
N PRO A 39 -12.02 -10.24 2.09
CA PRO A 39 -11.21 -9.02 2.10
C PRO A 39 -10.32 -8.98 3.35
N PRO A 40 -9.18 -8.27 3.29
CA PRO A 40 -8.33 -8.07 4.45
C PRO A 40 -9.04 -7.28 5.56
N TYR A 41 -8.63 -7.50 6.80
CA TYR A 41 -9.15 -6.77 7.97
C TYR A 41 -8.49 -5.41 8.14
N LEU A 42 -7.26 -5.26 7.63
CA LEU A 42 -6.48 -4.03 7.67
C LEU A 42 -5.99 -3.66 6.27
N SER A 43 -5.89 -2.36 6.01
CA SER A 43 -5.15 -1.85 4.85
C SER A 43 -3.67 -2.18 4.98
N PHE A 44 -3.06 -2.66 3.90
CA PHE A 44 -1.61 -2.83 3.86
C PHE A 44 -0.90 -1.49 3.89
N GLY A 45 -1.37 -0.50 3.10
CA GLY A 45 -0.76 0.83 3.04
C GLY A 45 -0.78 1.54 4.40
N LEU A 46 -1.93 1.57 5.07
CA LEU A 46 -2.06 2.16 6.40
C LEU A 46 -1.23 1.43 7.45
N THR A 47 -1.16 0.09 7.36
CA THR A 47 -0.34 -0.71 8.28
C THR A 47 1.14 -0.37 8.14
N VAL A 48 1.64 -0.24 6.91
CA VAL A 48 3.02 0.17 6.66
C VAL A 48 3.28 1.57 7.22
N LEU A 49 2.40 2.54 6.95
CA LEU A 49 2.56 3.90 7.48
C LEU A 49 2.60 3.91 9.01
N HIS A 50 1.75 3.11 9.66
CA HIS A 50 1.73 2.95 11.12
C HIS A 50 3.03 2.35 11.66
N LEU A 51 3.56 1.28 11.04
CA LEU A 51 4.83 0.68 11.47
C LEU A 51 6.00 1.65 11.36
N PHE A 52 6.02 2.49 10.31
CA PHE A 52 7.06 3.49 10.13
C PHE A 52 6.90 4.70 11.07
N SER A 53 5.69 5.02 11.53
CA SER A 53 5.47 6.10 12.50
C SER A 53 5.71 5.67 13.96
N THR A 54 5.73 4.37 14.24
CA THR A 54 5.85 3.79 15.60
C THR A 54 7.22 3.14 15.90
N ASP A 55 8.28 3.54 15.20
CA ASP A 55 9.65 2.99 15.33
C ASP A 55 9.77 1.48 15.01
N MET A 56 8.78 0.91 14.31
CA MET A 56 8.77 -0.49 13.86
C MET A 56 9.29 -0.66 12.43
N LYS A 57 10.24 0.20 12.05
CA LYS A 57 10.80 0.26 10.69
C LYS A 57 11.31 -1.09 10.18
N LYS A 58 11.94 -1.90 11.05
CA LYS A 58 12.46 -3.23 10.66
C LYS A 58 11.36 -4.18 10.20
N VAL A 59 10.21 -4.17 10.89
CA VAL A 59 9.04 -4.98 10.56
C VAL A 59 8.46 -4.54 9.21
N GLY A 60 8.37 -3.22 8.99
CA GLY A 60 7.96 -2.66 7.71
C GLY A 60 8.89 -3.07 6.55
N ILE A 61 10.22 -3.07 6.78
CA ILE A 61 11.21 -3.54 5.80
C ILE A 61 11.04 -5.04 5.50
N GLU A 62 10.82 -5.87 6.51
CA GLU A 62 10.56 -7.30 6.33
C GLU A 62 9.28 -7.54 5.51
N LEU A 63 8.22 -6.77 5.73
CA LEU A 63 7.00 -6.83 4.91
C LEU A 63 7.29 -6.51 3.43
N PHE A 64 8.13 -5.51 3.15
CA PHE A 64 8.53 -5.20 1.78
C PHE A 64 9.36 -6.32 1.14
N GLN A 65 10.22 -7.00 1.92
CA GLN A 65 10.95 -8.16 1.43
C GLN A 65 10.00 -9.30 1.05
N GLU A 66 8.99 -9.58 1.88
CA GLU A 66 7.96 -10.57 1.54
C GLU A 66 7.15 -10.15 0.31
N LEU A 67 6.76 -8.88 0.22
CA LEU A 67 6.04 -8.37 -0.95
C LEU A 67 6.85 -8.50 -2.23
N ASN A 68 8.16 -8.27 -2.17
CA ASN A 68 9.06 -8.39 -3.32
C ASN A 68 9.12 -9.81 -3.88
N LYS A 69 8.93 -10.84 -3.03
CA LYS A 69 8.85 -12.25 -3.47
C LYS A 69 7.62 -12.50 -4.35
N GLY A 70 6.53 -11.77 -4.11
CA GLY A 70 5.29 -11.86 -4.89
C GLY A 70 5.32 -11.12 -6.24
N GLY A 71 6.36 -10.32 -6.50
CA GLY A 71 6.54 -9.62 -7.77
C GLY A 71 5.57 -8.45 -7.99
N LYS A 72 5.42 -8.04 -9.26
CA LYS A 72 4.60 -6.86 -9.63
C LYS A 72 3.11 -7.09 -9.36
N ASP A 73 2.60 -8.27 -9.70
CA ASP A 73 1.18 -8.60 -9.56
C ASP A 73 0.71 -8.53 -8.10
N ALA A 74 1.58 -8.90 -7.15
CA ALA A 74 1.28 -8.77 -5.73
C ALA A 74 1.14 -7.31 -5.29
N VAL A 75 2.01 -6.42 -5.78
CA VAL A 75 1.93 -4.98 -5.51
C VAL A 75 0.66 -4.39 -6.12
N GLU A 76 0.37 -4.74 -7.38
CA GLU A 76 -0.82 -4.28 -8.09
C GLU A 76 -2.10 -4.70 -7.39
N HIS A 77 -2.19 -5.97 -6.99
CA HIS A 77 -3.33 -6.48 -6.25
C HIS A 77 -3.53 -5.74 -4.92
N LEU A 78 -2.46 -5.45 -4.16
CA LEU A 78 -2.58 -4.72 -2.91
C LEU A 78 -3.06 -3.30 -3.14
N VAL A 79 -2.47 -2.55 -4.07
CA VAL A 79 -2.81 -1.15 -4.31
C VAL A 79 -4.24 -1.01 -4.84
N MET A 80 -4.66 -1.87 -5.78
CA MET A 80 -5.97 -1.78 -6.42
C MET A 80 -7.13 -2.19 -5.50
N ASN A 81 -6.89 -3.09 -4.54
CA ASN A 81 -7.93 -3.61 -3.65
C ASN A 81 -7.95 -2.95 -2.26
N ASP A 82 -7.01 -2.04 -1.97
CA ASP A 82 -6.96 -1.34 -0.68
C ASP A 82 -7.87 -0.11 -0.68
N SER A 83 -9.17 -0.34 -0.45
CA SER A 83 -10.20 0.71 -0.42
C SER A 83 -10.11 1.65 0.79
N PHE A 84 -9.32 1.31 1.80
CA PHE A 84 -9.16 2.13 3.00
C PHE A 84 -8.00 3.12 2.90
N CYS A 85 -7.04 2.87 2.00
CA CYS A 85 -5.86 3.72 1.81
C CYS A 85 -6.06 4.67 0.63
N SER A 86 -5.92 5.97 0.86
CA SER A 86 -6.04 6.97 -0.21
C SER A 86 -4.82 6.96 -1.15
N LEU A 87 -4.96 7.58 -2.31
CA LEU A 87 -3.87 7.74 -3.29
C LEU A 87 -2.67 8.45 -2.68
N GLU A 88 -2.90 9.53 -1.91
CA GLU A 88 -1.85 10.29 -1.24
C GLU A 88 -1.07 9.42 -0.25
N LYS A 89 -1.78 8.60 0.53
CA LYS A 89 -1.15 7.68 1.48
C LYS A 89 -0.37 6.57 0.80
N TRP A 90 -0.85 6.06 -0.34
CA TRP A 90 -0.06 5.12 -1.15
C TRP A 90 1.18 5.78 -1.76
N GLN A 91 1.12 7.07 -2.09
CA GLN A 91 2.30 7.83 -2.51
C GLN A 91 3.31 7.98 -1.37
N GLU A 92 2.85 8.19 -0.13
CA GLU A 92 3.73 8.14 1.05
C GLU A 92 4.40 6.77 1.21
N VAL A 93 3.65 5.67 1.02
CA VAL A 93 4.22 4.31 1.04
C VAL A 93 5.28 4.12 -0.05
N ALA A 94 5.05 4.63 -1.27
CA ALA A 94 6.04 4.59 -2.34
C ALA A 94 7.33 5.34 -1.95
N ASN A 95 7.20 6.53 -1.36
CA ASN A 95 8.34 7.29 -0.86
C ASN A 95 9.12 6.53 0.23
N ILE A 96 8.41 5.86 1.14
CA ILE A 96 9.02 5.00 2.15
C ILE A 96 9.78 3.84 1.49
N CYS A 97 9.19 3.15 0.52
CA CYS A 97 9.87 2.10 -0.24
C CYS A 97 11.18 2.63 -0.86
N LEU A 98 11.13 3.77 -1.54
CA LEU A 98 12.27 4.41 -2.18
C LEU A 98 13.38 4.74 -1.17
N GLN A 99 13.03 5.36 -0.04
CA GLN A 99 13.99 5.72 1.02
C GLN A 99 14.67 4.50 1.68
N ASN A 100 14.13 3.30 1.47
CA ASN A 100 14.63 2.07 2.06
C ASN A 100 15.21 1.09 1.04
N GLY A 101 15.47 1.53 -0.20
CA GLY A 101 16.10 0.71 -1.24
C GLY A 101 15.17 -0.31 -1.89
N PHE A 102 13.86 -0.03 -1.88
CA PHE A 102 12.83 -0.82 -2.57
C PHE A 102 12.30 -0.06 -3.79
N GLU A 103 13.19 0.41 -4.66
CA GLU A 103 12.88 1.24 -5.84
C GLU A 103 11.88 0.54 -6.75
N LYS A 104 12.02 -0.78 -6.93
CA LYS A 104 11.10 -1.57 -7.76
C LYS A 104 9.67 -1.54 -7.23
N ILE A 105 9.48 -1.67 -5.91
CA ILE A 105 8.16 -1.60 -5.28
C ILE A 105 7.60 -0.17 -5.40
N SER A 106 8.43 0.83 -5.09
CA SER A 106 8.06 2.26 -5.25
C SER A 106 7.57 2.56 -6.67
N ASN A 107 8.34 2.19 -7.69
CA ASN A 107 8.02 2.45 -9.08
C ASN A 107 6.74 1.72 -9.52
N ASN A 108 6.52 0.50 -9.04
CA ASN A 108 5.28 -0.23 -9.29
C ASN A 108 4.08 0.52 -8.71
N ILE A 109 4.14 0.93 -7.43
CA ILE A 109 3.07 1.68 -6.78
C ILE A 109 2.79 2.97 -7.57
N LEU A 110 3.81 3.78 -7.85
CA LEU A 110 3.65 5.04 -8.58
C LEU A 110 3.06 4.82 -9.98
N SER A 111 3.48 3.78 -10.70
CA SER A 111 2.93 3.43 -12.01
C SER A 111 1.44 3.09 -11.92
N ILE A 112 1.00 2.41 -10.86
CA ILE A 112 -0.41 2.06 -10.64
C ILE A 112 -1.22 3.31 -10.28
N LEU A 113 -0.71 4.17 -9.39
CA LEU A 113 -1.42 5.40 -9.03
C LEU A 113 -1.60 6.33 -10.23
N ARG A 114 -0.59 6.44 -11.09
CA ARG A 114 -0.65 7.21 -12.34
C ARG A 114 -1.72 6.69 -13.28
N SER A 115 -1.81 5.38 -13.49
CA SER A 115 -2.82 4.79 -14.37
C SER A 115 -4.25 4.99 -13.85
N GLN A 116 -4.45 5.07 -12.52
CA GLN A 116 -5.74 5.39 -11.92
C GLN A 116 -6.16 6.85 -12.11
N SER A 117 -5.20 7.78 -12.06
CA SER A 117 -5.47 9.21 -12.21
C SER A 117 -5.83 9.65 -13.64
N GLY A 118 -5.67 8.78 -14.65
CA GLY A 118 -5.92 9.10 -16.06
C GLY A 118 -4.97 10.16 -16.64
N VAL A 119 -4.00 10.63 -15.86
CA VAL A 119 -2.98 11.60 -16.30
C VAL A 119 -1.82 10.81 -16.91
N ALA A 120 -1.78 10.78 -18.24
CA ALA A 120 -0.56 10.41 -18.95
C ALA A 120 0.50 11.49 -18.69
N GLU A 121 1.66 11.11 -18.14
CA GLU A 121 2.88 11.91 -18.30
C GLU A 121 3.20 11.86 -19.80
N PHE A 122 2.91 12.95 -20.51
CA PHE A 122 3.57 13.19 -21.78
C PHE A 122 5.05 13.39 -21.45
N GLU A 123 5.91 12.51 -21.97
CA GLU A 123 7.33 12.86 -22.13
C GLU A 123 7.36 14.20 -22.88
N ASP A 124 7.97 15.19 -22.24
CA ASP A 124 8.15 16.53 -22.79
C ASP A 124 8.95 16.43 -24.09
N ASP A 125 8.24 16.41 -25.20
CA ASP A 125 8.68 17.01 -26.45
C ASP A 125 7.44 17.41 -27.25
N THR A 126 7.25 18.72 -27.38
CA THR A 126 6.23 19.44 -28.18
C THR A 126 4.83 19.63 -27.55
N ILE A 127 4.77 20.44 -26.49
CA ILE A 127 3.56 21.19 -26.15
C ILE A 127 3.30 22.21 -27.29
N ASN A 128 2.47 21.85 -28.26
CA ASN A 128 1.87 22.83 -29.15
C ASN A 128 0.66 23.44 -28.41
N LEU A 129 0.91 24.53 -27.69
CA LEU A 129 -0.14 25.40 -27.15
C LEU A 129 -0.98 25.89 -28.34
N MET A 130 -2.12 25.24 -28.60
CA MET A 130 -3.11 25.80 -29.50
C MET A 130 -3.71 27.02 -28.83
N GLU A 131 -3.33 28.20 -29.31
CA GLU A 131 -3.94 29.47 -28.94
C GLU A 131 -5.45 29.38 -29.18
N HIS A 132 -6.22 29.59 -28.10
CA HIS A 132 -7.64 29.88 -28.21
C HIS A 132 -7.80 31.23 -28.92
N VAL A 133 -7.99 31.22 -30.24
CA VAL A 133 -8.43 32.40 -30.97
C VAL A 133 -9.92 32.57 -30.68
N PHE A 134 -10.24 33.51 -29.80
CA PHE A 134 -11.61 33.98 -29.61
C PHE A 134 -12.04 34.82 -30.83
N TRP A 135 -13.11 34.39 -31.49
CA TRP A 135 -13.95 35.19 -32.39
C TRP A 135 -15.38 34.66 -32.33
#